data_AF-A0A7V8A7T0-F1
#
_entry.id   AF-A0A7V8A7T0-F1
#
_cell.length_a   1.000
_cell.length_b   1.000
_cell.length_c   1.000
_cell.angle_alpha   90.00
_cell.angle_beta   90.00
_cell.angle_gamma   90.00
#
_symmetry.space_group_name_H-M   'P 1'
#
loop_
_entity.id
_entity.type
_entity.pdbx_description
1 polymer ?
#
loop_
_entity_poly.entity_id
_entity_poly.type
_entity_poly.pdbx_seq_one_letter_code
_entity_poly.pdbx_strand_id
1 'polypeptide(L)'
;MEEIHRYKFKQVAILDLAYFITFGSELAVVSMLPMYFFETFHDSQGITNVQAGLLGGCFAFINLVARPAGGWISDKFGRKLSLSVFVLGLAAGYFGMSLIAPDWPIPLAVALTMACSWFVSAGCGAVFAMVPLIKRRMTGQIAGMVGAYGNVGGVLFLTILAFVNPAQFFVIIAGVAVVVLLAVQFVDEPKGHMAEVQEDGTVEMIELN
;
A
#
# COMPACT_ATOMS: atom_id res chain seq x y z
N MET A 1 -25.68 26.71 9.71
CA MET A 1 -24.26 26.35 9.96
C MET A 1 -24.05 24.82 9.97
N GLU A 2 -24.66 24.05 9.07
CA GLU A 2 -24.57 22.57 9.11
C GLU A 2 -24.11 21.89 7.81
N GLU A 3 -24.01 22.60 6.67
CA GLU A 3 -23.61 21.96 5.39
C GLU A 3 -22.14 22.15 5.01
N ILE A 4 -21.41 23.07 5.66
CA ILE A 4 -20.04 23.49 5.27
C ILE A 4 -18.96 22.49 5.76
N HIS A 5 -19.34 21.46 6.54
CA HIS A 5 -18.40 20.50 7.12
C HIS A 5 -18.55 19.06 6.62
N ARG A 6 -19.38 18.80 5.61
CA ARG A 6 -19.45 17.48 4.95
C ARG A 6 -18.23 17.27 4.04
N TYR A 7 -17.11 16.88 4.63
CA TYR A 7 -16.09 16.14 3.88
C TYR A 7 -16.74 14.81 3.46
N LYS A 8 -16.45 14.36 2.24
CA LYS A 8 -16.96 13.06 1.80
C LYS A 8 -16.21 11.99 2.61
N PHE A 9 -16.81 11.52 3.70
CA PHE A 9 -16.29 10.42 4.53
C PHE A 9 -15.83 9.23 3.68
N LYS A 10 -16.48 9.05 2.52
CA LYS A 10 -16.07 8.16 1.44
C LYS A 10 -14.58 8.25 1.06
N GLN A 11 -13.99 9.44 0.93
CA GLN A 11 -12.57 9.59 0.60
C GLN A 11 -11.66 9.07 1.71
N VAL A 12 -11.99 9.38 2.97
CA VAL A 12 -11.25 8.86 4.13
C VAL A 12 -11.33 7.33 4.16
N ALA A 13 -12.52 6.77 4.01
CA ALA A 13 -12.71 5.32 3.96
C ALA A 13 -11.94 4.65 2.81
N ILE A 14 -11.83 5.29 1.64
CA ILE A 14 -11.04 4.74 0.54
C ILE A 14 -9.54 4.82 0.83
N LEU A 15 -9.04 5.91 1.46
CA LEU A 15 -7.64 5.98 1.89
C LEU A 15 -7.33 4.96 2.99
N ASP A 16 -8.26 4.76 3.93
CA ASP A 16 -8.16 3.75 4.98
C ASP A 16 -8.03 2.35 4.35
N LEU A 17 -8.89 2.01 3.37
CA LEU A 17 -8.83 0.74 2.63
C LEU A 17 -7.56 0.61 1.77
N ALA A 18 -7.12 1.70 1.14
CA ALA A 18 -5.88 1.72 0.36
C ALA A 18 -4.66 1.45 1.26
N TYR A 19 -4.62 2.05 2.44
CA TYR A 19 -3.52 1.83 3.38
C TYR A 19 -3.59 0.48 4.09
N PHE A 20 -4.82 0.01 4.36
CA PHE A 20 -5.09 -1.34 4.84
C PHE A 20 -4.47 -2.38 3.91
N ILE A 21 -4.65 -2.25 2.58
CA ILE A 21 -4.04 -3.20 1.66
C ILE A 21 -2.56 -2.94 1.45
N THR A 22 -2.08 -1.69 1.32
CA THR A 22 -0.65 -1.45 1.07
C THR A 22 0.18 -1.77 2.31
N PHE A 23 0.03 -1.02 3.40
CA PHE A 23 0.86 -1.19 4.60
C PHE A 23 0.50 -2.47 5.37
N GLY A 24 -0.77 -2.85 5.39
CA GLY A 24 -1.19 -4.09 6.04
C GLY A 24 -0.59 -5.33 5.38
N SER A 25 -0.61 -5.42 4.05
CA SER A 25 0.05 -6.53 3.36
C SER A 25 1.58 -6.44 3.46
N GLU A 26 2.15 -5.23 3.43
CA GLU A 26 3.59 -5.00 3.65
C GLU A 26 4.05 -5.63 4.97
N LEU A 27 3.35 -5.33 6.07
CA LEU A 27 3.72 -5.81 7.39
C LEU A 27 3.70 -7.34 7.47
N ALA A 28 2.64 -7.98 6.95
CA ALA A 28 2.53 -9.43 6.98
C ALA A 28 3.60 -10.11 6.12
N VAL A 29 3.85 -9.58 4.92
CA VAL A 29 4.79 -10.15 3.96
C VAL A 29 6.24 -10.01 4.43
N VAL A 30 6.61 -8.84 4.96
CA VAL A 30 7.95 -8.64 5.56
C VAL A 30 8.23 -9.65 6.67
N SER A 31 7.24 -9.96 7.49
CA SER A 31 7.39 -10.91 8.59
C SER A 31 7.59 -12.36 8.14
N MET A 32 7.03 -12.76 7.00
CA MET A 32 7.11 -14.15 6.53
C MET A 32 8.12 -14.40 5.41
N LEU A 33 8.59 -13.35 4.72
CA LEU A 33 9.45 -13.49 3.54
C LEU A 33 10.71 -14.35 3.75
N PRO A 34 11.46 -14.21 4.87
CA PRO A 34 12.59 -15.08 5.13
C PRO A 34 12.21 -16.57 5.19
N MET A 35 11.12 -16.89 5.89
CA MET A 35 10.61 -18.25 6.02
C MET A 35 10.11 -18.76 4.67
N TYR A 36 9.38 -17.93 3.92
CA TYR A 36 8.89 -18.25 2.59
C TYR A 36 10.02 -18.61 1.61
N PHE A 37 11.09 -17.80 1.56
CA PHE A 37 12.24 -18.11 0.70
C PHE A 37 12.93 -19.40 1.13
N PHE A 38 13.09 -19.62 2.44
CA PHE A 38 13.68 -20.84 2.97
C PHE A 38 12.85 -22.07 2.57
N GLU A 39 11.56 -22.10 2.89
CA GLU A 39 10.69 -23.25 2.57
C GLU A 39 10.56 -23.49 1.06
N THR A 40 10.64 -22.45 0.23
CA THR A 40 10.51 -22.58 -1.23
C THR A 40 11.79 -23.10 -1.89
N PHE A 41 12.97 -22.67 -1.43
CA PHE A 41 14.24 -22.92 -2.14
C PHE A 41 15.25 -23.78 -1.37
N HIS A 42 15.00 -24.11 -0.10
CA HIS A 42 15.92 -24.93 0.69
C HIS A 42 16.06 -26.33 0.09
N ASP A 43 14.94 -27.00 -0.19
CA ASP A 43 14.95 -28.37 -0.70
C ASP A 43 15.40 -28.45 -2.18
N SER A 44 15.08 -27.43 -2.97
CA SER A 44 15.40 -27.43 -4.41
C SER A 44 16.80 -26.91 -4.73
N GLN A 45 17.29 -25.90 -4.01
CA GLN A 45 18.52 -25.16 -4.33
C GLN A 45 19.49 -25.07 -3.14
N GLY A 46 19.15 -25.68 -2.01
CA GLY A 46 20.06 -25.82 -0.87
C GLY A 46 20.32 -24.52 -0.10
N ILE A 47 19.42 -23.54 -0.17
CA ILE A 47 19.68 -22.25 0.48
C ILE A 47 19.69 -22.38 2.01
N THR A 48 20.57 -21.62 2.66
CA THR A 48 20.64 -21.57 4.13
C THR A 48 19.62 -20.59 4.71
N ASN A 49 19.26 -20.76 5.98
CA ASN A 49 18.44 -19.79 6.73
C ASN A 49 19.01 -18.37 6.69
N VAL A 50 20.35 -18.23 6.72
CA VAL A 50 21.02 -16.92 6.64
C VAL A 50 20.80 -16.29 5.26
N GLN A 51 20.94 -17.07 4.18
CA GLN A 51 20.69 -16.58 2.83
C GLN A 51 19.22 -16.18 2.65
N ALA A 52 18.27 -17.00 3.11
CA ALA A 52 16.85 -16.68 3.05
C ALA A 52 16.50 -15.38 3.82
N GLY A 53 17.12 -15.17 4.99
CA GLY A 53 17.03 -13.93 5.75
C GLY A 53 17.58 -12.71 5.01
N LEU A 54 18.74 -12.85 4.34
CA LEU A 54 19.31 -11.78 3.52
C LEU A 54 18.41 -11.43 2.32
N LEU A 55 17.87 -12.44 1.64
CA LEU A 55 16.93 -12.24 0.52
C LEU A 55 15.64 -11.54 0.96
N GLY A 56 15.08 -11.94 2.11
CA GLY A 56 13.94 -11.26 2.72
C GLY A 56 14.28 -9.82 3.15
N GLY A 57 15.50 -9.58 3.63
CA GLY A 57 15.98 -8.24 4.00
C GLY A 57 16.04 -7.24 2.85
N CYS A 58 16.30 -7.71 1.62
CA CYS A 58 16.29 -6.85 0.42
C CYS A 58 14.93 -6.17 0.20
N PHE A 59 13.82 -6.83 0.57
CA PHE A 59 12.47 -6.25 0.52
C PHE A 59 12.38 -5.02 1.43
N ALA A 60 12.86 -5.13 2.68
CA ALA A 60 12.77 -4.03 3.64
C ALA A 60 13.60 -2.81 3.22
N PHE A 61 14.72 -3.02 2.51
CA PHE A 61 15.58 -1.93 2.04
C PHE A 61 14.89 -1.07 0.97
N ILE A 62 14.15 -1.68 0.04
CA ILE A 62 13.40 -0.95 -0.99
C ILE A 62 12.38 0.00 -0.38
N ASN A 63 11.76 -0.39 0.73
CA ASN A 63 10.71 0.41 1.38
C ASN A 63 11.20 1.82 1.77
N LEU A 64 12.48 1.95 2.12
CA LEU A 64 13.08 3.24 2.50
C LEU A 64 13.02 4.27 1.35
N VAL A 65 13.28 3.84 0.12
CA VAL A 65 13.33 4.73 -1.06
C VAL A 65 11.98 4.80 -1.76
N ALA A 66 11.24 3.69 -1.80
CA ALA A 66 9.99 3.58 -2.52
C ALA A 66 8.88 4.46 -1.94
N ARG A 67 8.84 4.66 -0.62
CA ARG A 67 7.83 5.53 0.03
C ARG A 67 7.92 7.00 -0.38
N PRO A 68 9.08 7.70 -0.24
CA PRO A 68 9.20 9.06 -0.71
C PRO A 68 9.05 9.17 -2.24
N ALA A 69 9.55 8.18 -2.99
CA ALA A 69 9.36 8.14 -4.45
C ALA A 69 7.89 8.04 -4.84
N GLY A 70 7.10 7.19 -4.16
CA GLY A 70 5.68 7.02 -4.42
C GLY A 70 4.87 8.29 -4.14
N GLY A 71 5.18 9.00 -3.06
CA GLY A 71 4.59 10.31 -2.77
C GLY A 71 4.88 11.33 -3.88
N TRP A 72 6.15 11.43 -4.27
CA TRP A 72 6.57 12.34 -5.34
C TRP A 72 5.94 12.02 -6.71
N ILE A 73 5.84 10.75 -7.07
CA ILE A 73 5.17 10.30 -8.30
C ILE A 73 3.68 10.65 -8.24
N SER A 74 3.04 10.43 -7.09
CA SER A 74 1.62 10.75 -6.86
C SER A 74 1.32 12.23 -7.08
N ASP A 75 2.20 13.11 -6.60
CA ASP A 75 2.07 14.55 -6.79
C ASP A 75 2.31 14.99 -8.24
N LYS A 76 3.18 14.31 -8.99
CA LYS A 76 3.53 14.70 -10.38
C LYS A 76 2.56 14.19 -11.44
N PHE A 77 2.09 12.94 -11.32
CA PHE A 77 1.31 12.26 -12.37
C PHE A 77 -0.20 12.24 -12.10
N GLY A 78 -0.64 12.82 -10.99
CA GLY A 78 -2.01 12.75 -10.53
C GLY A 78 -2.20 11.63 -9.51
N ARG A 79 -2.88 11.98 -8.42
CA ARG A 79 -2.90 11.19 -7.19
C ARG A 79 -3.76 9.94 -7.31
N LYS A 80 -4.93 10.05 -7.97
CA LYS A 80 -5.80 8.90 -8.22
C LYS A 80 -5.17 7.94 -9.22
N LEU A 81 -4.60 8.46 -10.31
CA LEU A 81 -3.92 7.64 -11.32
C LEU A 81 -2.76 6.88 -10.69
N SER A 82 -1.88 7.57 -9.97
CA SER A 82 -0.72 6.96 -9.31
C SER A 82 -1.13 5.92 -8.28
N LEU A 83 -2.11 6.22 -7.41
CA LEU A 83 -2.62 5.24 -6.45
C LEU A 83 -3.22 4.02 -7.15
N SER A 84 -3.97 4.21 -8.23
CA SER A 84 -4.55 3.09 -9.00
C SER A 84 -3.45 2.22 -9.61
N VAL A 85 -2.40 2.83 -10.17
CA VAL A 85 -1.25 2.11 -10.73
C VAL A 85 -0.49 1.35 -9.65
N PHE A 86 -0.29 1.95 -8.47
CA PHE A 86 0.38 1.27 -7.36
C PHE A 86 -0.45 0.09 -6.82
N VAL A 87 -1.77 0.26 -6.67
CA VAL A 87 -2.67 -0.82 -6.23
C VAL A 87 -2.81 -1.92 -7.29
N LEU A 88 -2.79 -1.57 -8.58
CA LEU A 88 -2.74 -2.56 -9.64
C LEU A 88 -1.39 -3.31 -9.65
N GLY A 89 -0.28 -2.58 -9.49
CA GLY A 89 1.06 -3.13 -9.45
C GLY A 89 1.28 -4.07 -8.27
N LEU A 90 0.76 -3.72 -7.07
CA LEU A 90 0.82 -4.62 -5.92
C LEU A 90 -0.08 -5.85 -6.09
N ALA A 91 -1.27 -5.70 -6.68
CA ALA A 91 -2.14 -6.85 -6.98
C ALA A 91 -1.46 -7.83 -7.94
N ALA A 92 -0.87 -7.32 -9.02
CA ALA A 92 -0.11 -8.12 -9.98
C ALA A 92 1.16 -8.71 -9.36
N GLY A 93 1.85 -7.96 -8.51
CA GLY A 93 3.05 -8.41 -7.79
C GLY A 93 2.73 -9.59 -6.87
N TYR A 94 1.70 -9.47 -6.04
CA TYR A 94 1.27 -10.57 -5.17
C TYR A 94 0.74 -11.77 -5.95
N PHE A 95 -0.03 -11.54 -7.01
CA PHE A 95 -0.42 -12.64 -7.89
C PHE A 95 0.81 -13.34 -8.48
N GLY A 96 1.82 -12.60 -8.94
CA GLY A 96 3.09 -13.17 -9.41
C GLY A 96 3.81 -13.96 -8.31
N MET A 97 3.88 -13.44 -7.09
CA MET A 97 4.49 -14.15 -5.96
C MET A 97 3.78 -15.48 -5.66
N SER A 98 2.47 -15.58 -5.88
CA SER A 98 1.72 -16.84 -5.72
C SER A 98 2.13 -17.93 -6.71
N LEU A 99 2.76 -17.56 -7.84
CA LEU A 99 3.19 -18.47 -8.90
C LEU A 99 4.64 -18.93 -8.76
N ILE A 100 5.39 -18.38 -7.81
CA ILE A 100 6.77 -18.79 -7.55
C ILE A 100 6.75 -20.24 -7.09
N ALA A 101 7.52 -21.07 -7.81
CA ALA A 101 7.68 -22.47 -7.53
C ALA A 101 9.15 -22.80 -7.23
N PRO A 102 9.45 -23.95 -6.59
CA PRO A 102 10.82 -24.29 -6.17
C PRO A 102 11.85 -24.37 -7.29
N ASP A 103 11.41 -24.58 -8.54
CA ASP A 103 12.22 -24.65 -9.76
C ASP A 103 12.58 -23.25 -10.32
N TRP A 104 12.01 -22.18 -9.78
CA TRP A 104 12.31 -20.83 -10.24
C TRP A 104 13.76 -20.43 -9.94
N PRO A 105 14.41 -19.66 -10.85
CA PRO A 105 15.67 -19.02 -10.52
C PRO A 105 15.49 -18.05 -9.35
N ILE A 106 16.27 -18.22 -8.27
CA ILE A 106 16.23 -17.33 -7.10
C ILE A 106 16.33 -15.84 -7.50
N PRO A 107 17.23 -15.41 -8.41
CA PRO A 107 17.30 -14.00 -8.80
C PRO A 107 15.99 -13.47 -9.40
N LEU A 108 15.23 -14.31 -10.12
CA LEU A 108 13.95 -13.93 -10.70
C LEU A 108 12.87 -13.80 -9.62
N ALA A 109 12.81 -14.74 -8.67
CA ALA A 109 11.89 -14.67 -7.53
C ALA A 109 12.16 -13.43 -6.66
N VAL A 110 13.44 -13.12 -6.43
CA VAL A 110 13.86 -11.92 -5.70
C VAL A 110 13.51 -10.65 -6.48
N ALA A 111 13.79 -10.60 -7.79
CA ALA A 111 13.43 -9.45 -8.62
C ALA A 111 11.92 -9.17 -8.62
N LEU A 112 11.10 -10.22 -8.70
CA LEU A 112 9.64 -10.11 -8.60
C LEU A 112 9.20 -9.61 -7.21
N THR A 113 9.79 -10.14 -6.15
CA THR A 113 9.53 -9.72 -4.76
C THR A 113 9.91 -8.26 -4.53
N MET A 114 11.04 -7.82 -5.10
CA MET A 114 11.51 -6.43 -5.08
C MET A 114 10.59 -5.50 -5.89
N ALA A 115 10.13 -5.93 -7.06
CA ALA A 115 9.16 -5.17 -7.84
C ALA A 115 7.84 -5.02 -7.09
N CYS A 116 7.35 -6.09 -6.45
CA CYS A 116 6.16 -6.05 -5.60
C CYS A 116 6.35 -5.08 -4.42
N SER A 117 7.48 -5.18 -3.71
CA SER A 117 7.87 -4.28 -2.61
C SER A 117 7.80 -2.81 -3.00
N TRP A 118 8.31 -2.48 -4.20
CA TRP A 118 8.28 -1.12 -4.72
C TRP A 118 6.86 -0.59 -4.86
N PHE A 119 5.95 -1.36 -5.48
CA PHE A 119 4.56 -0.93 -5.65
C PHE A 119 3.81 -0.79 -4.32
N VAL A 120 4.02 -1.73 -3.40
CA VAL A 120 3.42 -1.70 -2.06
C VAL A 120 3.86 -0.44 -1.31
N SER A 121 5.16 -0.18 -1.25
CA SER A 121 5.73 0.97 -0.55
C SER A 121 5.41 2.30 -1.23
N ALA A 122 5.41 2.34 -2.57
CA ALA A 122 4.98 3.51 -3.30
C ALA A 122 3.50 3.84 -3.05
N GLY A 123 2.66 2.82 -2.94
CA GLY A 123 1.25 2.93 -2.53
C GLY A 123 1.10 3.56 -1.14
N CYS A 124 1.90 3.13 -0.15
CA CYS A 124 1.93 3.73 1.19
C CYS A 124 2.26 5.23 1.13
N GLY A 125 3.28 5.61 0.36
CA GLY A 125 3.65 7.01 0.15
C GLY A 125 2.57 7.83 -0.54
N ALA A 126 1.93 7.26 -1.56
CA ALA A 126 0.85 7.92 -2.29
C ALA A 126 -0.39 8.16 -1.43
N VAL A 127 -0.74 7.23 -0.53
CA VAL A 127 -1.85 7.41 0.42
C VAL A 127 -1.59 8.61 1.33
N PHE A 128 -0.41 8.68 1.97
CA PHE A 128 -0.09 9.80 2.86
C PHE A 128 0.07 11.14 2.14
N ALA A 129 0.42 11.15 0.85
CA ALA A 129 0.38 12.36 0.04
C ALA A 129 -1.06 12.90 -0.17
N MET A 130 -2.07 12.02 -0.18
CA MET A 130 -3.48 12.44 -0.32
C MET A 130 -4.16 12.86 0.99
N VAL A 131 -3.70 12.36 2.14
CA VAL A 131 -4.28 12.66 3.46
C VAL A 131 -4.47 14.16 3.74
N PRO A 132 -3.46 15.04 3.57
CA PRO A 132 -3.62 16.47 3.88
C PRO A 132 -4.57 17.21 2.92
N LEU A 133 -4.89 16.62 1.77
CA LEU A 133 -5.73 17.23 0.74
C LEU A 133 -7.22 17.03 0.99
N ILE A 134 -7.60 16.05 1.80
CA ILE A 134 -9.02 15.83 2.15
C ILE A 134 -9.53 16.98 3.02
N LYS A 135 -8.82 17.29 4.11
CA LYS A 135 -9.16 18.39 5.01
C LYS A 135 -7.98 18.77 5.90
N ARG A 136 -7.31 19.89 5.59
CA ARG A 136 -6.15 20.40 6.33
C ARG A 136 -6.35 20.42 7.85
N ARG A 137 -7.47 20.99 8.33
CA ARG A 137 -7.80 21.08 9.77
C ARG A 137 -7.90 19.72 10.47
N MET A 138 -8.19 18.64 9.74
CA MET A 138 -8.37 17.29 10.31
C MET A 138 -7.30 16.30 9.84
N THR A 139 -6.21 16.78 9.24
CA THR A 139 -5.13 15.94 8.71
C THR A 139 -4.64 14.94 9.75
N GLY A 140 -4.44 15.37 11.00
CA GLY A 140 -4.01 14.47 12.08
C GLY A 140 -5.02 13.37 12.41
N GLN A 141 -6.32 13.67 12.39
CA GLN A 141 -7.38 12.68 12.64
C GLN A 141 -7.46 11.66 11.50
N ILE A 142 -7.43 12.15 10.25
CA ILE A 142 -7.46 11.31 9.05
C ILE A 142 -6.21 10.43 9.00
N ALA A 143 -5.03 10.99 9.24
CA ALA A 143 -3.78 10.24 9.31
C ALA A 143 -3.82 9.16 10.40
N GLY A 144 -4.42 9.47 11.56
CA GLY A 144 -4.63 8.51 12.65
C GLY A 144 -5.55 7.35 12.24
N MET A 145 -6.66 7.65 11.56
CA MET A 145 -7.58 6.62 11.02
C MET A 145 -6.87 5.73 10.00
N VAL A 146 -6.23 6.33 9.00
CA VAL A 146 -5.49 5.62 7.94
C VAL A 146 -4.42 4.71 8.55
N GLY A 147 -3.62 5.25 9.49
CA GLY A 147 -2.59 4.49 10.20
C GLY A 147 -3.16 3.33 11.04
N ALA A 148 -4.32 3.51 11.68
CA ALA A 148 -5.00 2.44 12.40
C ALA A 148 -5.42 1.31 11.44
N TYR A 149 -6.02 1.64 10.30
CA TYR A 149 -6.43 0.64 9.31
C TYR A 149 -5.27 -0.11 8.68
N GLY A 150 -4.11 0.53 8.51
CA GLY A 150 -2.88 -0.16 8.12
C GLY A 150 -2.49 -1.28 9.10
N ASN A 151 -2.53 -1.00 10.40
CA ASN A 151 -2.24 -2.02 11.43
C ASN A 151 -3.34 -3.10 11.51
N VAL A 152 -4.62 -2.73 11.36
CA VAL A 152 -5.72 -3.69 11.28
C VAL A 152 -5.51 -4.65 10.11
N GLY A 153 -5.10 -4.13 8.94
CA GLY A 153 -4.74 -4.94 7.79
C GLY A 153 -3.59 -5.89 8.10
N GLY A 154 -2.54 -5.41 8.74
CA GLY A 154 -1.39 -6.23 9.15
C GLY A 154 -1.80 -7.40 10.05
N VAL A 155 -2.59 -7.13 11.10
CA VAL A 155 -3.10 -8.17 12.00
C VAL A 155 -3.99 -9.16 11.25
N LEU A 156 -4.89 -8.68 10.39
CA LEU A 156 -5.78 -9.55 9.62
C LEU A 156 -4.98 -10.45 8.67
N PHE A 157 -4.04 -9.91 7.90
CA PHE A 157 -3.24 -10.69 6.96
C PHE A 157 -2.32 -11.68 7.70
N LEU A 158 -1.68 -11.28 8.81
CA LEU A 158 -0.92 -12.21 9.64
C LEU A 158 -1.80 -13.34 10.20
N THR A 159 -3.05 -13.04 10.55
CA THR A 159 -4.01 -14.05 10.99
C THR A 159 -4.37 -14.99 9.83
N ILE A 160 -4.65 -14.47 8.64
CA ILE A 160 -4.93 -15.29 7.44
C ILE A 160 -3.74 -16.20 7.13
N LEU A 161 -2.52 -15.67 7.16
CA LEU A 161 -1.28 -16.42 6.93
C LEU A 161 -1.17 -17.63 7.89
N ALA A 162 -1.66 -17.52 9.12
CA ALA A 162 -1.62 -18.64 10.07
C ALA A 162 -2.54 -19.81 9.68
N PHE A 163 -3.49 -19.62 8.76
CA PHE A 163 -4.46 -20.64 8.35
C PHE A 163 -4.33 -21.11 6.89
N VAL A 164 -3.48 -20.46 6.09
CA VAL A 164 -3.36 -20.75 4.65
C VAL A 164 -1.90 -20.92 4.25
N ASN A 165 -1.66 -21.60 3.12
CA ASN A 165 -0.30 -21.70 2.57
C ASN A 165 0.13 -20.37 1.90
N PRO A 166 1.44 -20.15 1.65
CA PRO A 166 1.92 -18.90 1.07
C PRO A 166 1.32 -18.56 -0.30
N ALA A 167 1.09 -19.53 -1.17
CA ALA A 167 0.50 -19.29 -2.48
C ALA A 167 -0.94 -18.76 -2.35
N GLN A 168 -1.78 -19.40 -1.53
CA GLN A 168 -3.13 -18.95 -1.21
C GLN A 168 -3.12 -17.58 -0.54
N PHE A 169 -2.19 -17.36 0.39
CA PHE A 169 -2.02 -16.08 1.07
C PHE A 169 -1.81 -14.93 0.08
N PHE A 170 -0.88 -15.10 -0.87
CA PHE A 170 -0.62 -14.10 -1.89
C PHE A 170 -1.81 -13.87 -2.85
N VAL A 171 -2.53 -14.92 -3.24
CA VAL A 171 -3.76 -14.78 -4.04
C VAL A 171 -4.85 -14.03 -3.29
N ILE A 172 -5.02 -14.28 -1.99
CA ILE A 172 -5.99 -13.58 -1.16
C ILE A 172 -5.66 -12.08 -1.11
N ILE A 173 -4.40 -11.71 -0.87
CA ILE A 173 -3.97 -10.31 -0.89
C ILE A 173 -4.22 -9.69 -2.26
N ALA A 174 -3.86 -10.36 -3.35
CA ALA A 174 -4.10 -9.89 -4.71
C ALA A 174 -5.61 -9.65 -4.97
N GLY A 175 -6.47 -10.57 -4.52
CA GLY A 175 -7.92 -10.44 -4.62
C GLY A 175 -8.46 -9.24 -3.83
N VAL A 176 -8.01 -9.05 -2.59
CA VAL A 176 -8.37 -7.87 -1.79
C VAL A 176 -7.88 -6.58 -2.45
N ALA A 177 -6.67 -6.59 -3.01
CA ALA A 177 -6.12 -5.45 -3.74
C ALA A 177 -6.96 -5.06 -4.96
N VAL A 178 -7.49 -6.02 -5.71
CA VAL A 178 -8.42 -5.73 -6.82
C VAL A 178 -9.72 -5.10 -6.32
N VAL A 179 -10.28 -5.57 -5.21
CA VAL A 179 -11.47 -4.95 -4.61
C VAL A 179 -11.19 -3.52 -4.17
N VAL A 180 -10.04 -3.28 -3.54
CA VAL A 180 -9.62 -1.93 -3.15
C VAL A 180 -9.35 -1.06 -4.37
N LEU A 181 -8.77 -1.60 -5.45
CA LEU A 181 -8.56 -0.86 -6.71
C LEU A 181 -9.88 -0.33 -7.28
N LEU A 182 -10.95 -1.13 -7.22
CA LEU A 182 -12.29 -0.71 -7.60
C LEU A 182 -12.79 0.41 -6.69
N ALA A 183 -12.56 0.32 -5.38
CA ALA A 183 -12.88 1.38 -4.42
C ALA A 183 -12.11 2.69 -4.73
N VAL A 184 -10.83 2.58 -5.12
CA VAL A 184 -9.98 3.71 -5.51
C VAL A 184 -10.52 4.45 -6.75
N GLN A 185 -11.23 3.78 -7.65
CA GLN A 185 -11.88 4.45 -8.79
C GLN A 185 -12.95 5.45 -8.37
N PHE A 186 -13.47 5.33 -7.15
CA PHE A 186 -14.43 6.25 -6.57
C PHE A 186 -13.81 7.39 -5.76
N VAL A 187 -12.47 7.50 -5.72
CA VAL A 187 -11.80 8.70 -5.22
C VAL A 187 -12.10 9.84 -6.18
N ASP A 188 -12.70 10.88 -5.63
CA ASP A 188 -12.81 12.17 -6.30
C ASP A 188 -11.41 12.81 -6.30
N GLU A 189 -10.83 13.05 -7.47
CA GLU A 189 -9.64 13.90 -7.55
C GLU A 189 -10.03 15.31 -7.13
N PRO A 190 -9.32 15.94 -6.17
CA PRO A 190 -9.53 17.35 -5.89
C PRO A 190 -9.07 18.13 -7.12
N LYS A 191 -10.01 18.48 -8.00
CA LYS A 191 -9.79 19.42 -9.10
C LYS A 191 -10.29 20.78 -8.67
N GLY A 192 -9.40 21.78 -8.67
CA GLY A 192 -9.75 23.19 -8.45
C GLY A 192 -9.20 23.75 -7.14
N HIS A 193 -10.03 24.53 -6.45
CA HIS A 193 -9.62 25.34 -5.31
C HIS A 193 -9.98 24.65 -3.99
N MET A 194 -9.03 24.60 -3.05
CA MET A 194 -9.37 24.28 -1.66
C MET A 194 -9.93 25.55 -1.02
N ALA A 195 -11.24 25.56 -0.73
CA ALA A 195 -11.88 26.66 -0.03
C ALA A 195 -11.57 26.54 1.48
N GLU A 196 -10.70 27.41 1.99
CA GLU A 196 -10.33 27.48 3.40
C GLU A 196 -11.12 28.60 4.08
N VAL A 197 -11.94 28.27 5.08
CA VAL A 197 -12.61 29.29 5.92
C VAL A 197 -11.68 29.58 7.10
N GLN A 198 -11.07 30.76 7.12
CA GLN A 198 -10.21 31.21 8.22
C GLN A 198 -11.04 31.43 9.52
N GLU A 199 -10.37 31.54 10.67
CA GLU A 199 -11.04 31.75 11.97
C GLU A 199 -11.89 33.04 12.03
N ASP A 200 -11.69 33.97 11.09
CA ASP A 200 -12.44 35.22 10.93
C ASP A 200 -13.67 35.08 10.00
N GLY A 201 -13.90 33.91 9.39
CA GLY A 201 -15.00 33.64 8.46
C GLY A 201 -14.71 33.97 6.99
N THR A 202 -13.51 34.40 6.63
CA THR A 202 -13.11 34.65 5.24
C THR A 202 -12.79 33.35 4.51
N VAL A 203 -13.18 33.25 3.22
CA VAL A 203 -12.96 32.07 2.39
C VAL A 203 -11.78 32.34 1.45
N GLU A 204 -10.65 31.67 1.67
CA GLU A 204 -9.50 31.71 0.77
C GLU A 204 -9.56 30.53 -0.20
N MET A 205 -9.54 30.84 -1.50
CA MET A 205 -9.56 29.85 -2.57
C MET A 205 -8.11 29.59 -3.01
N ILE A 206 -7.49 28.53 -2.50
CA ILE A 206 -6.13 28.17 -2.88
C ILE A 206 -6.18 27.26 -4.11
N GLU A 207 -5.61 27.71 -5.23
CA GLU A 207 -5.41 26.88 -6.42
C GLU A 207 -4.54 25.66 -6.08
N LEU A 208 -5.10 24.47 -6.26
CA LEU A 208 -4.33 23.23 -6.22
C LEU A 208 -3.83 22.96 -7.64
N ASN A 209 -2.55 23.24 -7.87
CA ASN A 209 -1.82 22.75 -9.05
C ASN A 209 -1.61 21.23 -8.98
#